data_AF-J9G055-F1
#
_entry.id   AF-J9G055-F1
#
_cell.length_a   1.000
_cell.length_b   1.000
_cell.length_c   1.000
_cell.angle_alpha   90.00
_cell.angle_beta   90.00
_cell.angle_gamma   90.00
#
_symmetry.space_group_name_H-M   'P 1'
#
loop_
_entity.id
_entity.type
_entity.pdbx_description
1 polymer ?
#
loop_
_entity_poly.entity_id
_entity_poly.type
_entity_poly.pdbx_seq_one_letter_code
_entity_poly.pdbx_strand_id
1 'polypeptide(L)' 'MWEFEIQLHSVQDVQEFVSLATAAPFPVRVGNDQYQANGKSFMEMFCLD' A
#
# COMPACT_ATOMS: atom_id res chain seq x y z
N MET A 1 8.96 -14.41 -0.61
CA MET A 1 8.39 -13.11 -0.20
C MET A 1 9.26 -12.06 -0.83
N TRP A 2 8.67 -11.14 -1.58
CA TRP A 2 9.39 -10.03 -2.22
C TRP A 2 9.03 -8.77 -1.46
N GLU A 3 10.05 -8.01 -1.08
CA GLU A 3 9.92 -6.79 -0.30
C GLU A 3 10.77 -5.71 -0.97
N PHE A 4 10.21 -4.51 -1.07
CA PHE A 4 10.86 -3.35 -1.65
C PHE A 4 10.23 -2.09 -1.05
N GLU A 5 11.01 -1.01 -1.03
CA GLU A 5 10.56 0.30 -0.57
C GLU A 5 9.92 1.07 -1.72
N ILE A 6 8.87 1.82 -1.40
CA ILE A 6 8.21 2.76 -2.29
C ILE A 6 8.10 4.11 -1.59
N GLN A 7 7.95 5.17 -2.38
CA GLN A 7 7.57 6.48 -1.87
C GLN A 7 6.24 6.88 -2.48
N LEU A 8 5.29 7.24 -1.62
CA LEU A 8 3.98 7.77 -2.00
C LEU A 8 3.92 9.19 -1.44
N HIS A 9 3.93 10.20 -2.31
CA HIS A 9 4.04 11.62 -1.94
C HIS A 9 2.70 12.35 -1.97
N SER A 10 1.65 11.69 -2.46
CA SER A 10 0.33 12.29 -2.59
C SER A 10 -0.79 11.27 -2.41
N VAL A 11 -2.00 11.78 -2.16
CA VAL A 11 -3.23 10.94 -2.13
C VAL A 11 -3.44 10.25 -3.49
N GLN A 12 -3.08 10.91 -4.59
CA GLN A 12 -3.18 10.33 -5.92
C GLN A 12 -2.25 9.12 -6.08
N ASP A 13 -1.02 9.19 -5.57
CA ASP A 13 -0.07 8.08 -5.60
C ASP A 13 -0.64 6.86 -4.85
N VAL A 14 -1.29 7.08 -3.71
CA VAL A 14 -1.97 6.02 -2.94
C VAL A 14 -3.13 5.42 -3.75
N GLN A 15 -3.92 6.22 -4.46
CA GLN A 15 -5.02 5.73 -5.31
C GLN A 15 -4.51 4.87 -6.48
N GLU A 16 -3.45 5.31 -7.15
CA GLU A 16 -2.81 4.59 -8.24
C GLU A 16 -2.20 3.27 -7.73
N PHE A 17 -1.49 3.31 -6.60
CA PHE A 17 -0.94 2.13 -5.95
C PHE A 17 -2.03 1.11 -5.60
N VAL A 18 -3.11 1.54 -4.93
CA VAL A 18 -4.20 0.64 -4.53
C VAL A 18 -4.90 0.03 -5.75
N SER A 19 -5.06 0.79 -6.84
CA SER A 19 -5.59 0.26 -8.10
C SER A 19 -4.72 -0.87 -8.66
N LEU A 20 -3.40 -0.68 -8.69
CA LEU A 20 -2.45 -1.70 -9.12
C LEU A 20 -2.44 -2.93 -8.18
N ALA A 21 -2.42 -2.70 -6.87
CA ALA A 21 -2.41 -3.74 -5.85
C ALA A 21 -3.69 -4.59 -5.88
N THR A 22 -4.84 -3.97 -6.16
CA THR A 22 -6.14 -4.66 -6.26
C THR A 22 -6.17 -5.61 -7.46
N ALA A 23 -5.55 -5.23 -8.58
CA ALA A 23 -5.46 -6.07 -9.78
C ALA A 23 -4.54 -7.29 -9.60
N ALA A 24 -3.63 -7.27 -8.63
CA ALA A 24 -2.72 -8.38 -8.37
C ALA A 24 -3.47 -9.59 -7.78
N PRO A 25 -3.23 -10.83 -8.25
CA PRO A 25 -3.92 -12.03 -7.75
C PRO A 25 -3.41 -12.52 -6.38
N PHE A 26 -2.39 -11.87 -5.82
CA PHE A 26 -1.77 -12.22 -4.54
C PHE A 26 -2.03 -11.14 -3.48
N PRO A 27 -1.87 -11.46 -2.18
CA PRO A 27 -1.93 -10.47 -1.11
C PRO A 27 -0.82 -9.42 -1.25
N VAL A 28 -1.17 -8.16 -1.04
CA VAL A 28 -0.22 -7.04 -0.99
C VAL A 28 -0.32 -6.44 0.40
N ARG A 29 0.80 -6.35 1.10
CA ARG A 29 0.91 -5.68 2.40
C ARG A 29 1.86 -4.50 2.26
N VAL A 30 1.49 -3.39 2.87
CA VAL A 30 2.33 -2.20 2.95
C VAL A 30 2.48 -1.88 4.42
N GLY A 31 3.66 -1.43 4.81
CA GLY A 31 3.90 -1.03 6.19
C GLY A 31 5.03 -0.03 6.27
N ASN A 32 5.13 0.60 7.44
CA ASN A 32 6.31 1.34 7.88
C ASN A 32 6.95 0.55 9.05
N ASP A 33 7.88 1.16 9.77
CA ASP A 33 8.58 0.51 10.90
C ASP A 33 7.64 0.05 12.04
N GLN A 34 6.40 0.54 12.08
CA GLN A 34 5.49 0.38 13.22
C GLN A 34 4.15 -0.28 12.87
N TYR A 35 3.66 -0.08 11.65
CA TYR A 35 2.32 -0.46 11.24
C TYR A 35 2.31 -1.23 9.92
N GLN A 36 1.32 -2.10 9.75
CA GLN A 36 1.03 -2.77 8.49
C GLN A 36 -0.43 -2.55 8.11
N ALA A 37 -0.64 -2.32 6.82
CA ALA A 37 -1.93 -2.16 6.17
C ALA A 37 -2.09 -3.18 5.03
N ASN A 38 -3.33 -3.53 4.73
CA ASN A 38 -3.65 -4.18 3.47
C ASN A 38 -3.42 -3.19 2.32
N GLY A 39 -2.45 -3.47 1.45
CA GLY A 39 -2.13 -2.63 0.30
C GLY A 39 -3.25 -2.49 -0.73
N LYS A 40 -4.30 -3.31 -0.62
CA LYS A 40 -5.51 -3.23 -1.44
C LYS A 40 -6.62 -2.37 -0.82
N SER A 41 -6.43 -1.89 0.40
CA SER A 41 -7.42 -1.10 1.13
C SER A 41 -6.99 0.36 1.17
N PHE A 42 -7.67 1.20 0.38
CA PHE A 42 -7.38 2.63 0.34
C PHE A 42 -7.42 3.27 1.73
N MET A 43 -8.40 2.90 2.55
CA MET A 43 -8.56 3.46 3.90
C MET A 43 -7.44 3.03 4.85
N GLU A 44 -7.01 1.76 4.80
CA GLU A 44 -5.95 1.27 5.70
C GLU A 44 -4.58 1.87 5.36
N MET A 45 -4.35 2.27 4.11
CA MET A 45 -3.10 2.95 3.72
C MET A 45 -2.88 4.27 4.48
N PHE A 46 -3.95 4.94 4.93
CA PHE A 46 -3.86 6.16 5.75
C PHE A 46 -3.64 5.89 7.25
N CYS A 47 -3.55 4.63 7.67
CA CYS A 47 -3.07 4.27 9.00
C CYS A 47 -1.54 4.15 9.04
N LEU A 48 -0.87 4.31 7.90
CA LEU A 48 0.59 4.37 7.78
C LEU A 48 0.99 5.85 7.72
N ASP A 49 1.25 6.43 8.90
CA ASP A 49 1.87 7.76 9.03
C ASP A 49 3.34 7.76 8.54
#